data_AF-D1P717-F1
#
_entry.id   AF-D1P717-F1
#
_cell.length_a   1.000
_cell.length_b   1.000
_cell.length_c   1.000
_cell.angle_alpha   90.00
_cell.angle_beta   90.00
_cell.angle_gamma   90.00
#
_symmetry.space_group_name_H-M   'P 1'
#
loop_
_entity.id
_entity.type
_entity.pdbx_description
1 polymer ?
#
loop_
_entity_poly.entity_id
_entity_poly.type
_entity_poly.pdbx_seq_one_letter_code
_entity_poly.pdbx_strand_id
1 'polypeptide(L)'
;MSNKQQYLDIAKGEGEREASMMVAIPASELTSLQLEQRLEEQTYFTDGDIDYVSEEDGGGFFFTCKKDEQDLRFYISLVESDPEYTINPYFATDPISQELYAEATAAPQAVVVECLFQDQPLVNYLQQLKIIQILVPDLLLGLDISAAGKVFTREWLNFQLLDDLMPSIDSLYVVHAIYDHDKDAGEDSAPTMYWFHTHGLARCGLSEAEIIIPHPIASYYGIPELFWSFVNNSITQGKIDFNEPIFIGQTQTGYEYLVAVPFEEGLRHVGQSTPVDNLKPLEEMNFEFGDASSERFMGDWHDRDESHQHPSVMLFRVTQENPTLESFFEGFEDQNAMMFMRTDEETADMSRKARLRWEYFTHMLDNYGPKPVAPKKGLFAKLLGKKEDETDSEWRFLVKCGISYQDEDGDEGHEHMWFEPISWKGDQFEGRLINHPFYVQTMQEGETYPLTREDITDWTIYYQDGSYTPDTIYKLLSGAQVH
;
A
#
# COMPACT_ATOMS: atom_id res chain seq x y z
N MET A 1 28.62 -0.01 4.89
CA MET A 1 28.52 1.23 5.70
C MET A 1 28.08 0.85 7.12
N SER A 2 28.37 1.60 8.20
CA SER A 2 27.82 1.26 9.54
C SER A 2 26.35 1.66 9.66
N ASN A 3 25.54 0.97 10.47
CA ASN A 3 24.12 1.30 10.68
C ASN A 3 23.93 2.75 11.10
N LYS A 4 24.76 3.24 12.05
CA LYS A 4 24.81 4.65 12.44
C LYS A 4 24.89 5.61 11.25
N GLN A 5 25.80 5.35 10.31
CA GLN A 5 26.00 6.24 9.18
C GLN A 5 24.79 6.18 8.23
N GLN A 6 24.23 4.99 8.01
CA GLN A 6 23.02 4.83 7.20
C GLN A 6 21.84 5.63 7.79
N TYR A 7 21.58 5.54 9.10
CA TYR A 7 20.51 6.35 9.71
C TYR A 7 20.76 7.86 9.60
N LEU A 8 22.02 8.30 9.76
CA LEU A 8 22.40 9.72 9.60
C LEU A 8 22.21 10.23 8.17
N ASP A 9 22.46 9.37 7.17
CA ASP A 9 22.30 9.72 5.76
C ASP A 9 20.80 9.72 5.39
N ILE A 10 20.02 8.74 5.86
CA ILE A 10 18.56 8.70 5.71
C ILE A 10 17.91 9.96 6.33
N ALA A 11 18.33 10.38 7.52
CA ALA A 11 17.81 11.58 8.19
C ALA A 11 18.05 12.88 7.39
N LYS A 12 19.04 12.89 6.50
CA LYS A 12 19.37 14.01 5.61
C LYS A 12 18.75 13.88 4.22
N GLY A 13 18.07 12.76 3.93
CA GLY A 13 17.58 12.41 2.59
C GLY A 13 18.68 11.96 1.63
N GLU A 14 19.80 11.48 2.16
CA GLU A 14 20.96 10.96 1.42
C GLU A 14 21.10 9.44 1.59
N GLY A 15 20.03 8.76 2.02
CA GLY A 15 20.02 7.31 2.25
C GLY A 15 20.43 6.52 1.01
N GLU A 16 21.30 5.53 1.19
CA GLU A 16 21.73 4.63 0.12
C GLU A 16 20.53 3.82 -0.38
N ARG A 17 20.36 3.76 -1.72
CA ARG A 17 19.27 3.03 -2.36
C ARG A 17 19.76 1.68 -2.84
N GLU A 18 19.06 0.63 -2.44
CA GLU A 18 19.25 -0.69 -3.02
C GLU A 18 18.59 -0.77 -4.42
N ALA A 19 19.08 -1.69 -5.26
CA ALA A 19 18.46 -1.92 -6.55
C ALA A 19 17.05 -2.51 -6.37
N SER A 20 16.06 -1.91 -7.04
CA SER A 20 14.73 -2.50 -7.16
C SER A 20 14.80 -3.66 -8.15
N MET A 21 14.53 -4.88 -7.71
CA MET A 21 14.61 -6.09 -8.51
C MET A 21 13.22 -6.72 -8.68
N MET A 22 12.84 -6.95 -9.94
CA MET A 22 11.62 -7.68 -10.30
C MET A 22 11.93 -8.79 -11.27
N VAL A 23 11.17 -9.88 -11.18
CA VAL A 23 11.26 -11.04 -12.07
C VAL A 23 9.94 -11.20 -12.79
N ALA A 24 9.97 -11.30 -14.11
CA ALA A 24 8.81 -11.51 -14.96
C ALA A 24 8.85 -12.91 -15.58
N ILE A 25 7.84 -13.73 -15.30
CA ILE A 25 7.74 -15.11 -15.79
C ILE A 25 6.86 -15.11 -17.05
N PRO A 26 7.42 -15.40 -18.24
CA PRO A 26 6.68 -15.42 -19.49
C PRO A 26 5.90 -16.73 -19.69
N ALA A 27 4.80 -16.68 -20.45
CA ALA A 27 4.10 -17.89 -20.89
C ALA A 27 4.84 -18.62 -22.02
N SER A 28 5.57 -17.89 -22.86
CA SER A 28 6.33 -18.43 -23.98
C SER A 28 7.83 -18.30 -23.74
N GLU A 29 8.62 -19.25 -24.26
CA GLU A 29 10.09 -19.09 -24.29
C GLU A 29 10.49 -17.81 -25.02
N LEU A 30 11.51 -17.14 -24.48
CA LEU A 30 12.07 -15.90 -24.99
C LEU A 30 13.53 -16.09 -25.38
N THR A 31 14.02 -15.14 -26.18
CA THR A 31 15.44 -15.00 -26.54
C THR A 31 15.87 -13.57 -26.29
N SER A 32 17.15 -13.34 -26.01
CA SER A 32 17.68 -11.98 -25.80
C SER A 32 17.38 -11.07 -27.00
N LEU A 33 17.47 -11.59 -28.23
CA LEU A 33 17.13 -10.84 -29.44
C LEU A 33 15.67 -10.37 -29.47
N GLN A 34 14.72 -11.18 -28.95
CA GLN A 34 13.32 -10.76 -28.86
C GLN A 34 13.12 -9.65 -27.84
N LEU A 35 13.88 -9.66 -26.73
CA LEU A 35 13.85 -8.58 -25.74
C LEU A 35 14.39 -7.28 -26.35
N GLU A 36 15.52 -7.35 -27.05
CA GLU A 36 16.13 -6.22 -27.77
C GLU A 36 15.16 -5.64 -28.82
N GLN A 37 14.56 -6.50 -29.65
CA GLN A 37 13.56 -6.07 -30.65
C GLN A 37 12.36 -5.36 -30.01
N ARG A 38 11.86 -5.84 -28.86
CA ARG A 38 10.77 -5.17 -28.14
C ARG A 38 11.16 -3.78 -27.64
N LEU A 39 12.41 -3.60 -27.21
CA LEU A 39 12.95 -2.30 -26.79
C LEU A 39 13.17 -1.34 -27.97
N GLU A 40 13.49 -1.86 -29.16
CA GLU A 40 13.60 -1.07 -30.40
C GLU A 40 12.22 -0.67 -30.96
N GLU A 41 11.21 -1.53 -30.85
CA GLU A 41 9.87 -1.33 -31.42
C GLU A 41 8.93 -0.49 -30.54
N GLN A 42 9.15 -0.47 -29.23
CA GLN A 42 8.35 0.32 -28.30
C GLN A 42 8.51 1.83 -28.56
N THR A 43 7.51 2.61 -28.16
CA THR A 43 7.48 4.08 -28.36
C THR A 43 7.30 4.88 -27.08
N TYR A 44 7.30 4.19 -25.94
CA TYR A 44 7.05 4.77 -24.63
C TYR A 44 8.31 5.43 -24.04
N PHE A 45 9.45 4.74 -24.14
CA PHE A 45 10.77 5.27 -23.80
C PHE A 45 11.48 5.81 -25.04
N THR A 46 12.16 6.94 -24.88
CA THR A 46 12.93 7.62 -25.93
C THR A 46 14.42 7.49 -25.67
N ASP A 47 15.26 7.84 -26.65
CA ASP A 47 16.73 7.84 -26.52
C ASP A 47 17.29 6.51 -25.97
N GLY A 48 16.71 5.38 -26.38
CA GLY A 48 17.10 4.04 -25.93
C GLY A 48 18.46 3.61 -26.48
N ASP A 49 19.31 3.09 -25.60
CA ASP A 49 20.63 2.50 -25.93
C ASP A 49 20.90 1.25 -25.08
N ILE A 50 21.63 0.29 -25.64
CA ILE A 50 21.89 -1.02 -25.03
C ILE A 50 23.39 -1.23 -24.81
N ASP A 51 23.77 -1.44 -23.55
CA ASP A 51 25.13 -1.76 -23.12
C ASP A 51 25.21 -3.20 -22.59
N TYR A 52 25.82 -4.09 -23.36
CA TYR A 52 25.94 -5.51 -23.00
C TYR A 52 26.88 -5.75 -21.81
N VAL A 53 26.47 -6.65 -20.93
CA VAL A 53 27.31 -7.15 -19.83
C VAL A 53 27.98 -8.45 -20.29
N SER A 54 29.23 -8.65 -19.87
CA SER A 54 29.97 -9.85 -20.28
C SER A 54 29.38 -11.11 -19.64
N GLU A 55 29.45 -12.25 -20.33
CA GLU A 55 29.03 -13.55 -19.77
C GLU A 55 29.81 -13.91 -18.49
N GLU A 56 31.05 -13.44 -18.35
CA GLU A 56 31.86 -13.63 -17.14
C GLU A 56 31.34 -12.82 -15.94
N ASP A 57 30.60 -11.74 -16.21
CA ASP A 57 30.02 -10.82 -15.21
C ASP A 57 28.51 -11.07 -14.99
N GLY A 58 27.99 -12.22 -15.42
CA GLY A 58 26.58 -12.63 -15.20
C GLY A 58 25.66 -12.46 -16.42
N GLY A 59 26.18 -11.95 -17.54
CA GLY A 59 25.42 -11.78 -18.79
C GLY A 59 24.35 -10.68 -18.71
N GLY A 60 23.43 -10.66 -19.68
CA GLY A 60 22.40 -9.62 -19.79
C GLY A 60 22.91 -8.31 -20.39
N PHE A 61 22.13 -7.23 -20.22
CA PHE A 61 22.47 -5.90 -20.73
C PHE A 61 21.81 -4.79 -19.91
N PHE A 62 22.39 -3.59 -19.96
CA PHE A 62 21.74 -2.38 -19.50
C PHE A 62 21.00 -1.71 -20.65
N PHE A 63 19.75 -1.34 -20.43
CA PHE A 63 18.99 -0.45 -21.29
C PHE A 63 18.93 0.94 -20.64
N THR A 64 19.59 1.91 -21.26
CA THR A 64 19.53 3.32 -20.86
C THR A 64 18.52 4.02 -21.76
N CYS A 65 17.61 4.81 -21.19
CA CYS A 65 16.57 5.50 -21.95
C CYS A 65 16.07 6.73 -21.21
N LYS A 66 15.10 7.42 -21.81
CA LYS A 66 14.39 8.53 -21.18
C LYS A 66 12.88 8.32 -21.17
N LYS A 67 12.26 8.84 -20.11
CA LYS A 67 10.83 9.15 -20.09
C LYS A 67 10.68 10.62 -19.68
N ASP A 68 10.12 11.42 -20.58
CA ASP A 68 10.02 12.88 -20.42
C ASP A 68 11.40 13.52 -20.18
N GLU A 69 11.65 14.10 -19.00
CA GLU A 69 12.95 14.69 -18.63
C GLU A 69 13.82 13.74 -17.78
N GLN A 70 13.34 12.53 -17.47
CA GLN A 70 14.00 11.58 -16.59
C GLN A 70 14.90 10.62 -17.38
N ASP A 71 16.20 10.59 -17.04
CA ASP A 71 17.12 9.55 -17.48
C ASP A 71 16.91 8.28 -16.65
N LEU A 72 16.71 7.14 -17.32
CA LEU A 72 16.42 5.86 -16.71
C LEU A 72 17.44 4.82 -17.15
N ARG A 73 17.75 3.87 -16.28
CA ARG A 73 18.64 2.76 -16.58
C ARG A 73 18.13 1.48 -15.94
N PHE A 74 17.93 0.47 -16.77
CA PHE A 74 17.45 -0.84 -16.37
C PHE A 74 18.52 -1.87 -16.70
N TYR A 75 18.86 -2.74 -15.75
CA TYR A 75 19.53 -3.99 -16.05
C TYR A 75 18.50 -5.04 -16.40
N ILE A 76 18.72 -5.78 -17.49
CA ILE A 76 17.80 -6.77 -18.03
C ILE A 76 18.60 -8.05 -18.29
N SER A 77 18.10 -9.17 -17.78
CA SER A 77 18.68 -10.47 -18.03
C SER A 77 17.62 -11.54 -18.24
N LEU A 78 17.82 -12.38 -19.26
CA LEU A 78 17.02 -13.57 -19.48
C LEU A 78 17.72 -14.74 -18.81
N VAL A 79 17.07 -15.32 -17.81
CA VAL A 79 17.62 -16.40 -16.97
C VAL A 79 16.83 -17.69 -17.17
N GLU A 80 17.52 -18.83 -17.04
CA GLU A 80 16.85 -20.13 -16.95
C GLU A 80 16.17 -20.27 -15.58
N SER A 81 15.03 -20.95 -15.54
CA SER A 81 14.33 -21.23 -14.29
C SER A 81 15.18 -22.14 -13.40
N ASP A 82 15.34 -21.76 -12.14
CA ASP A 82 15.96 -22.62 -11.13
C ASP A 82 14.90 -23.63 -10.61
N PRO A 83 15.10 -24.94 -10.79
CA PRO A 83 14.15 -25.95 -10.31
C PRO A 83 14.05 -26.02 -8.78
N GLU A 84 14.98 -25.42 -8.03
CA GLU A 84 14.92 -25.31 -6.58
C GLU A 84 14.16 -24.06 -6.11
N TYR A 85 14.00 -23.06 -6.98
CA TYR A 85 13.26 -21.84 -6.65
C TYR A 85 11.77 -22.13 -6.54
N THR A 86 11.18 -21.73 -5.41
CA THR A 86 9.75 -21.87 -5.14
C THR A 86 9.10 -20.50 -5.09
N ILE A 87 8.07 -20.30 -5.91
CA ILE A 87 7.24 -19.09 -5.85
C ILE A 87 6.40 -19.17 -4.57
N ASN A 88 6.55 -18.19 -3.67
CA ASN A 88 5.78 -18.11 -2.43
C ASN A 88 4.77 -16.96 -2.52
N PRO A 89 3.51 -17.21 -2.92
CA PRO A 89 2.51 -16.16 -3.11
C PRO A 89 1.87 -15.70 -1.76
N TYR A 90 2.66 -15.61 -0.68
CA TYR A 90 2.18 -15.10 0.61
C TYR A 90 1.65 -13.66 0.48
N PHE A 91 2.33 -12.87 -0.35
CA PHE A 91 1.90 -11.54 -0.76
C PHE A 91 1.56 -11.57 -2.24
N ALA A 92 0.33 -11.24 -2.60
CA ALA A 92 -0.09 -11.19 -3.99
C ALA A 92 -1.11 -10.06 -4.23
N THR A 93 -1.05 -9.44 -5.41
CA THR A 93 -2.04 -8.44 -5.84
C THR A 93 -3.42 -9.07 -6.05
N ASP A 94 -3.45 -10.36 -6.41
CA ASP A 94 -4.64 -11.15 -6.72
C ASP A 94 -4.52 -12.56 -6.16
N PRO A 95 -5.64 -13.25 -5.90
CA PRO A 95 -5.63 -14.68 -5.71
C PRO A 95 -5.03 -15.39 -6.93
N ILE A 96 -4.06 -16.28 -6.69
CA ILE A 96 -3.42 -17.07 -7.74
C ILE A 96 -4.10 -18.43 -7.84
N SER A 97 -4.60 -18.79 -9.03
CA SER A 97 -5.19 -20.13 -9.24
C SER A 97 -4.11 -21.21 -9.24
N GLN A 98 -4.50 -22.45 -8.93
CA GLN A 98 -3.57 -23.58 -8.96
C GLN A 98 -3.02 -23.82 -10.37
N GLU A 99 -3.82 -23.60 -11.41
CA GLU A 99 -3.39 -23.73 -12.80
C GLU A 99 -2.34 -22.67 -13.15
N LEU A 100 -2.58 -21.40 -12.82
CA LEU A 100 -1.64 -20.31 -13.10
C LEU A 100 -0.33 -20.51 -12.32
N TYR A 101 -0.42 -20.90 -11.06
CA TYR A 101 0.74 -21.23 -10.25
C TYR A 101 1.58 -22.37 -10.85
N ALA A 102 0.92 -23.45 -11.28
CA ALA A 102 1.60 -24.59 -11.89
C ALA A 102 2.24 -24.22 -13.24
N GLU A 103 1.56 -23.39 -14.05
CA GLU A 103 2.08 -22.91 -15.32
C GLU A 103 3.32 -22.02 -15.11
N ALA A 104 3.25 -21.06 -14.19
CA ALA A 104 4.38 -20.18 -13.86
C ALA A 104 5.57 -20.94 -13.27
N THR A 105 5.33 -21.94 -12.43
CA THR A 105 6.39 -22.79 -11.85
C THR A 105 7.06 -23.68 -12.90
N ALA A 106 6.34 -24.05 -13.96
CA ALA A 106 6.87 -24.88 -15.05
C ALA A 106 7.51 -24.06 -16.18
N ALA A 107 7.44 -22.74 -16.13
CA ALA A 107 8.04 -21.87 -17.13
C ALA A 107 9.57 -22.04 -17.11
N PRO A 108 10.22 -22.28 -18.26
CA PRO A 108 11.64 -22.65 -18.31
C PRO A 108 12.59 -21.46 -18.14
N GLN A 109 12.06 -20.24 -18.14
CA GLN A 109 12.82 -19.00 -18.17
C GLN A 109 12.11 -17.90 -17.40
N ALA A 110 12.86 -16.87 -17.03
CA ALA A 110 12.32 -15.62 -16.51
C ALA A 110 13.15 -14.42 -16.98
N VAL A 111 12.56 -13.23 -16.96
CA VAL A 111 13.26 -11.97 -17.24
C VAL A 111 13.46 -11.22 -15.93
N VAL A 112 14.70 -11.03 -15.54
CA VAL A 112 15.10 -10.16 -14.44
C VAL A 112 15.17 -8.72 -14.93
N VAL A 113 14.54 -7.81 -14.21
CA VAL A 113 14.61 -6.36 -14.45
C VAL A 113 15.00 -5.67 -13.16
N GLU A 114 16.14 -5.00 -13.17
CA GLU A 114 16.64 -4.22 -12.03
C GLU A 114 16.81 -2.75 -12.40
N CYS A 115 16.55 -1.84 -11.45
CA CYS A 115 16.90 -0.43 -11.59
C CYS A 115 17.14 0.23 -10.24
N LEU A 116 17.92 1.30 -10.21
CA LEU A 116 18.04 2.16 -9.04
C LEU A 116 16.95 3.22 -9.10
N PHE A 117 16.17 3.35 -8.02
CA PHE A 117 15.22 4.44 -7.92
C PHE A 117 15.95 5.77 -7.75
N GLN A 118 15.32 6.80 -8.31
CA GLN A 118 15.71 8.18 -8.17
C GLN A 118 14.83 8.83 -7.09
N ASP A 119 14.73 10.15 -7.09
CA ASP A 119 14.07 10.91 -6.02
C ASP A 119 12.53 10.74 -6.01
N GLN A 120 11.96 10.08 -7.02
CA GLN A 120 10.53 9.78 -7.11
C GLN A 120 10.29 8.26 -7.21
N PRO A 121 10.35 7.52 -6.09
CA PRO A 121 10.27 6.05 -6.07
C PRO A 121 9.05 5.49 -6.80
N LEU A 122 7.87 6.08 -6.63
CA LEU A 122 6.66 5.63 -7.31
C LEU A 122 6.73 5.80 -8.83
N VAL A 123 7.38 6.87 -9.31
CA VAL A 123 7.58 7.08 -10.75
C VAL A 123 8.52 6.01 -11.28
N ASN A 124 9.64 5.75 -10.61
CA ASN A 124 10.56 4.70 -11.02
C ASN A 124 9.93 3.31 -10.98
N TYR A 125 9.11 3.00 -9.97
CA TYR A 125 8.34 1.77 -9.89
C TYR A 125 7.38 1.64 -11.07
N LEU A 126 6.65 2.70 -11.42
CA LEU A 126 5.78 2.73 -12.61
C LEU A 126 6.59 2.45 -13.89
N GLN A 127 7.76 3.06 -14.06
CA GLN A 127 8.61 2.80 -15.23
C GLN A 127 9.14 1.36 -15.26
N GLN A 128 9.46 0.78 -14.10
CA GLN A 128 9.88 -0.63 -14.00
C GLN A 128 8.74 -1.58 -14.37
N LEU A 129 7.50 -1.30 -13.96
CA LEU A 129 6.32 -2.06 -14.42
C LEU A 129 6.09 -1.90 -15.93
N LYS A 130 6.25 -0.69 -16.48
CA LYS A 130 6.11 -0.44 -17.93
C LYS A 130 7.12 -1.22 -18.76
N ILE A 131 8.39 -1.25 -18.36
CA ILE A 131 9.39 -2.00 -19.10
C ILE A 131 9.13 -3.52 -19.01
N ILE A 132 8.65 -4.03 -17.87
CA ILE A 132 8.21 -5.43 -17.75
C ILE A 132 7.06 -5.75 -18.71
N GLN A 133 6.04 -4.88 -18.81
CA GLN A 133 4.93 -5.06 -19.75
C GLN A 133 5.40 -5.10 -21.22
N ILE A 134 6.39 -4.27 -21.57
CA ILE A 134 7.00 -4.24 -22.92
C ILE A 134 7.80 -5.52 -23.17
N LEU A 135 8.64 -5.91 -22.22
CA LEU A 135 9.55 -7.05 -22.35
C LEU A 135 8.82 -8.38 -22.28
N VAL A 136 7.73 -8.49 -21.54
CA VAL A 136 6.99 -9.75 -21.30
C VAL A 136 5.47 -9.51 -21.39
N PRO A 137 4.93 -9.25 -22.60
CA PRO A 137 3.50 -8.95 -22.77
C PRO A 137 2.59 -10.16 -22.49
N ASP A 138 3.11 -11.37 -22.58
CA ASP A 138 2.44 -12.64 -22.24
C ASP A 138 2.77 -13.13 -20.82
N LEU A 139 3.00 -12.20 -19.89
CA LEU A 139 3.28 -12.47 -18.48
C LEU A 139 2.30 -13.49 -17.88
N LEU A 140 2.84 -14.49 -17.17
CA LEU A 140 2.11 -15.36 -16.27
C LEU A 140 2.03 -14.70 -14.89
N LEU A 141 3.18 -14.48 -14.26
CA LEU A 141 3.34 -13.84 -12.96
C LEU A 141 4.58 -12.95 -12.96
N GLY A 142 4.49 -11.81 -12.28
CA GLY A 142 5.64 -11.02 -11.87
C GLY A 142 5.90 -11.18 -10.38
N LEU A 143 7.17 -11.10 -9.98
CA LEU A 143 7.63 -11.19 -8.61
C LEU A 143 8.45 -9.94 -8.28
N ASP A 144 8.01 -9.18 -7.29
CA ASP A 144 8.77 -8.04 -6.75
C ASP A 144 9.70 -8.53 -5.65
N ILE A 145 10.93 -8.88 -6.03
CA ILE A 145 11.92 -9.48 -5.14
C ILE A 145 12.30 -8.51 -4.02
N SER A 146 12.39 -7.22 -4.33
CA SER A 146 12.65 -6.18 -3.33
C SER A 146 11.54 -6.07 -2.27
N ALA A 147 10.31 -6.48 -2.58
CA ALA A 147 9.18 -6.50 -1.64
C ALA A 147 8.81 -7.93 -1.24
N ALA A 148 9.80 -8.70 -0.76
CA ALA A 148 9.66 -10.09 -0.30
C ALA A 148 9.00 -11.04 -1.31
N GLY A 149 9.26 -10.86 -2.61
CA GLY A 149 8.71 -11.69 -3.66
C GLY A 149 7.21 -11.49 -3.91
N LYS A 150 6.67 -10.30 -3.57
CA LYS A 150 5.26 -9.95 -3.80
C LYS A 150 4.86 -10.26 -5.24
N VAL A 151 3.86 -11.11 -5.39
CA VAL A 151 3.40 -11.61 -6.69
C VAL A 151 2.40 -10.63 -7.30
N PHE A 152 2.55 -10.34 -8.59
CA PHE A 152 1.55 -9.59 -9.35
C PHE A 152 1.15 -10.31 -10.64
N THR A 153 -0.13 -10.18 -10.99
CA THR A 153 -0.69 -10.80 -12.20
C THR A 153 -0.56 -9.88 -13.41
N ARG A 154 -0.68 -10.46 -14.61
CA ARG A 154 -0.77 -9.69 -15.86
C ARG A 154 -2.00 -8.79 -15.87
N GLU A 155 -3.12 -9.24 -15.34
CA GLU A 155 -4.37 -8.48 -15.27
C GLU A 155 -4.20 -7.24 -14.39
N TRP A 156 -3.58 -7.39 -13.21
CA TRP A 156 -3.21 -6.26 -12.36
C TRP A 156 -2.23 -5.32 -13.07
N LEU A 157 -1.14 -5.86 -13.62
CA LEU A 157 -0.10 -5.07 -14.31
C LEU A 157 -0.74 -4.22 -15.41
N ASN A 158 -1.50 -4.85 -16.30
CA ASN A 158 -2.13 -4.16 -17.41
C ASN A 158 -3.10 -3.09 -16.91
N PHE A 159 -3.90 -3.39 -15.88
CA PHE A 159 -4.85 -2.43 -15.34
C PHE A 159 -4.20 -1.22 -14.67
N GLN A 160 -3.14 -1.42 -13.87
CA GLN A 160 -2.40 -0.31 -13.28
C GLN A 160 -1.74 0.58 -14.34
N LEU A 161 -1.40 -0.01 -15.49
CA LEU A 161 -0.73 0.65 -16.59
C LEU A 161 -1.67 1.18 -17.68
N LEU A 162 -3.00 1.00 -17.58
CA LEU A 162 -3.96 1.47 -18.59
C LEU A 162 -3.96 3.01 -18.68
N ASP A 163 -3.95 3.65 -17.53
CA ASP A 163 -3.99 5.09 -17.37
C ASP A 163 -2.61 5.59 -16.97
N ASP A 164 -2.31 6.85 -17.27
CA ASP A 164 -1.11 7.54 -16.77
C ASP A 164 -1.33 7.93 -15.30
N LEU A 165 -1.45 6.93 -14.42
CA LEU A 165 -1.78 7.03 -13.00
C LEU A 165 -0.66 6.48 -12.13
N MET A 166 -0.49 7.05 -10.94
CA MET A 166 0.50 6.55 -9.99
C MET A 166 -0.02 5.29 -9.29
N PRO A 167 0.84 4.27 -9.11
CA PRO A 167 0.56 3.17 -8.19
C PRO A 167 0.39 3.71 -6.77
N SER A 168 -0.37 2.99 -5.95
CA SER A 168 -0.49 3.30 -4.52
C SER A 168 0.84 3.08 -3.79
N ILE A 169 1.09 3.81 -2.70
CA ILE A 169 2.38 3.77 -1.98
C ILE A 169 2.72 2.37 -1.43
N ASP A 170 1.71 1.61 -1.02
CA ASP A 170 1.80 0.22 -0.58
C ASP A 170 2.13 -0.76 -1.72
N SER A 171 2.24 -0.29 -2.96
CA SER A 171 2.86 -1.07 -4.05
C SER A 171 4.36 -1.23 -3.84
N LEU A 172 5.01 -0.30 -3.14
CA LEU A 172 6.47 -0.28 -2.95
C LEU A 172 6.97 -1.22 -1.86
N TYR A 173 6.10 -1.75 -1.00
CA TYR A 173 6.53 -2.60 0.11
C TYR A 173 5.44 -3.63 0.47
N VAL A 174 5.80 -4.56 1.34
CA VAL A 174 4.85 -5.42 2.05
C VAL A 174 5.04 -5.26 3.55
N VAL A 175 3.97 -5.44 4.34
CA VAL A 175 4.05 -5.60 5.79
C VAL A 175 3.91 -7.09 6.09
N HIS A 176 4.96 -7.69 6.63
CA HIS A 176 4.94 -9.07 7.10
C HIS A 176 4.63 -9.09 8.60
N ALA A 177 3.73 -9.98 9.01
CA ALA A 177 3.36 -10.18 10.40
C ALA A 177 3.78 -11.59 10.85
N ILE A 178 4.62 -11.65 11.88
CA ILE A 178 4.97 -12.86 12.59
C ILE A 178 4.28 -12.81 13.96
N TYR A 179 3.89 -13.97 14.49
CA TYR A 179 3.27 -14.08 15.81
C TYR A 179 3.73 -15.35 16.53
N ASP A 180 3.79 -15.27 17.87
CA ASP A 180 4.12 -16.40 18.74
C ASP A 180 2.92 -16.76 19.63
N HIS A 181 2.85 -18.04 20.00
CA HIS A 181 1.83 -18.60 20.88
C HIS A 181 2.40 -18.82 22.29
N ASP A 182 1.52 -18.94 23.28
CA ASP A 182 1.97 -19.36 24.61
C ASP A 182 2.58 -20.77 24.50
N LYS A 183 3.87 -20.92 24.83
CA LYS A 183 4.60 -22.20 24.73
C LYS A 183 3.95 -23.32 25.56
N ASP A 184 3.16 -22.97 26.59
CA ASP A 184 2.44 -23.92 27.44
C ASP A 184 0.98 -24.17 26.98
N ALA A 185 0.45 -23.33 26.09
CA ALA A 185 -0.86 -23.51 25.47
C ALA A 185 -0.69 -23.81 23.98
N GLY A 186 -0.79 -25.10 23.59
CA GLY A 186 -0.47 -25.58 22.24
C GLY A 186 -1.03 -24.76 21.07
N GLU A 187 -0.53 -25.02 19.85
CA GLU A 187 -0.66 -24.21 18.62
C GLU A 187 -2.04 -23.63 18.26
N ASP A 188 -3.14 -24.13 18.85
CA ASP A 188 -4.50 -23.59 18.70
C ASP A 188 -4.79 -22.36 19.60
N SER A 189 -3.84 -21.93 20.45
CA SER A 189 -4.02 -20.78 21.35
C SER A 189 -3.96 -19.44 20.62
N ALA A 190 -4.61 -18.38 21.14
CA ALA A 190 -4.50 -17.05 20.56
C ALA A 190 -3.04 -16.54 20.66
N PRO A 191 -2.51 -15.84 19.65
CA PRO A 191 -1.15 -15.36 19.72
C PRO A 191 -0.96 -14.33 20.83
N THR A 192 0.22 -14.37 21.46
CA THR A 192 0.53 -13.56 22.64
C THR A 192 1.51 -12.43 22.37
N MET A 193 2.19 -12.47 21.23
CA MET A 193 3.16 -11.47 20.80
C MET A 193 3.10 -11.31 19.28
N TYR A 194 3.43 -10.12 18.80
CA TYR A 194 3.40 -9.77 17.38
C TYR A 194 4.62 -8.97 16.96
N TRP A 195 5.12 -9.25 15.76
CA TRP A 195 6.22 -8.53 15.12
C TRP A 195 5.80 -8.25 13.69
N PHE A 196 5.61 -6.97 13.41
CA PHE A 196 5.36 -6.47 12.06
C PHE A 196 6.63 -5.84 11.55
N HIS A 197 6.99 -6.14 10.30
CA HIS A 197 8.11 -5.49 9.64
C HIS A 197 7.84 -5.33 8.15
N THR A 198 8.42 -4.30 7.56
CA THR A 198 8.32 -4.06 6.13
C THR A 198 9.43 -4.76 5.34
N HIS A 199 9.17 -5.00 4.06
CA HIS A 199 10.19 -5.29 3.04
C HIS A 199 9.93 -4.42 1.82
N GLY A 200 10.95 -3.70 1.33
CA GLY A 200 10.91 -2.94 0.08
C GLY A 200 11.14 -1.44 0.21
N LEU A 201 11.40 -0.93 1.41
CA LEU A 201 11.72 0.48 1.64
C LEU A 201 13.19 0.81 1.31
N ALA A 202 14.10 -0.17 1.38
CA ALA A 202 15.52 0.03 1.07
C ALA A 202 15.77 0.56 -0.36
N ARG A 203 15.01 0.11 -1.36
CA ARG A 203 15.07 0.65 -2.74
C ARG A 203 14.63 2.11 -2.84
N CYS A 204 13.91 2.62 -1.85
CA CYS A 204 13.51 4.03 -1.77
C CYS A 204 14.55 4.90 -1.05
N GLY A 205 15.62 4.31 -0.50
CA GLY A 205 16.62 5.02 0.30
C GLY A 205 16.16 5.26 1.74
N LEU A 206 15.21 4.44 2.22
CA LEU A 206 14.68 4.46 3.58
C LEU A 206 15.04 3.15 4.28
N SER A 207 15.06 3.15 5.60
CA SER A 207 15.18 1.92 6.39
C SER A 207 13.83 1.20 6.44
N GLU A 208 13.83 -0.13 6.56
CA GLU A 208 12.62 -0.89 6.85
C GLU A 208 12.00 -0.43 8.19
N ALA A 209 10.69 -0.57 8.34
CA ALA A 209 9.95 -0.15 9.52
C ALA A 209 9.39 -1.36 10.27
N GLU A 210 9.35 -1.27 11.59
CA GLU A 210 8.97 -2.38 12.46
C GLU A 210 8.10 -1.93 13.62
N ILE A 211 7.16 -2.80 14.02
CA ILE A 211 6.37 -2.66 15.25
C ILE A 211 6.46 -3.97 16.02
N ILE A 212 6.86 -3.87 17.29
CA ILE A 212 6.87 -4.99 18.23
C ILE A 212 5.79 -4.79 19.28
N ILE A 213 4.92 -5.79 19.42
CA ILE A 213 3.86 -5.81 20.41
C ILE A 213 4.10 -7.03 21.32
N PRO A 214 4.67 -6.83 22.52
CA PRO A 214 5.03 -7.92 23.43
C PRO A 214 3.84 -8.41 24.28
N HIS A 215 2.61 -8.20 23.80
CA HIS A 215 1.39 -8.57 24.49
C HIS A 215 0.26 -8.91 23.49
N PRO A 216 -0.79 -9.64 23.91
CA PRO A 216 -1.94 -9.93 23.08
C PRO A 216 -2.64 -8.64 22.62
N ILE A 217 -3.28 -8.71 21.46
CA ILE A 217 -4.16 -7.65 20.94
C ILE A 217 -5.50 -8.27 20.52
N ALA A 218 -6.58 -7.52 20.69
CA ALA A 218 -7.91 -7.94 20.27
C ALA A 218 -8.10 -7.85 18.74
N SER A 219 -7.30 -7.00 18.06
CA SER A 219 -7.41 -6.73 16.63
C SER A 219 -6.11 -6.17 16.06
N TYR A 220 -5.85 -6.46 14.78
CA TYR A 220 -4.78 -5.86 13.97
C TYR A 220 -5.20 -4.55 13.29
N TYR A 221 -6.45 -4.13 13.49
CA TYR A 221 -7.04 -2.97 12.83
C TYR A 221 -6.20 -1.71 13.04
N GLY A 222 -5.88 -1.01 11.95
CA GLY A 222 -5.10 0.22 11.96
C GLY A 222 -3.59 0.03 11.77
N ILE A 223 -3.03 -1.17 12.02
CA ILE A 223 -1.57 -1.40 11.87
C ILE A 223 -1.10 -1.10 10.43
N PRO A 224 -1.73 -1.63 9.37
CA PRO A 224 -1.33 -1.32 8.00
C PRO A 224 -1.40 0.18 7.69
N GLU A 225 -2.40 0.88 8.21
CA GLU A 225 -2.59 2.31 8.00
C GLU A 225 -1.56 3.17 8.75
N LEU A 226 -1.02 2.69 9.87
CA LEU A 226 0.12 3.30 10.56
C LEU A 226 1.38 3.24 9.71
N PHE A 227 1.72 2.03 9.21
CA PHE A 227 2.83 1.87 8.27
C PHE A 227 2.64 2.72 7.04
N TRP A 228 1.43 2.75 6.49
CA TRP A 228 1.09 3.57 5.34
C TRP A 228 1.37 5.05 5.60
N SER A 229 0.85 5.60 6.70
CA SER A 229 1.00 7.02 7.04
C SER A 229 2.47 7.39 7.24
N PHE A 230 3.21 6.52 7.94
CA PHE A 230 4.65 6.68 8.15
C PHE A 230 5.43 6.65 6.82
N VAL A 231 5.26 5.58 6.04
CA VAL A 231 5.98 5.38 4.77
C VAL A 231 5.66 6.48 3.77
N ASN A 232 4.40 6.88 3.66
CA ASN A 232 4.02 7.97 2.77
C ASN A 232 4.72 9.27 3.18
N ASN A 233 4.63 9.66 4.46
CA ASN A 233 5.32 10.84 4.96
C ASN A 233 6.82 10.77 4.67
N SER A 234 7.47 9.63 4.93
CA SER A 234 8.90 9.46 4.68
C SER A 234 9.29 9.52 3.22
N ILE A 235 8.48 8.96 2.31
CA ILE A 235 8.73 9.02 0.87
C ILE A 235 8.52 10.45 0.35
N THR A 236 7.44 11.13 0.76
CA THR A 236 7.17 12.52 0.36
C THR A 236 8.26 13.47 0.84
N GLN A 237 8.82 13.25 2.03
CA GLN A 237 9.95 14.06 2.55
C GLN A 237 11.32 13.60 2.04
N GLY A 238 11.40 12.39 1.46
CA GLY A 238 12.65 11.75 1.05
C GLY A 238 13.57 11.36 2.22
N LYS A 239 13.05 11.29 3.46
CA LYS A 239 13.82 11.04 4.69
C LYS A 239 12.96 10.44 5.80
N ILE A 240 13.59 9.98 6.87
CA ILE A 240 12.93 9.62 8.12
C ILE A 240 13.29 10.66 9.19
N ASP A 241 12.27 11.22 9.85
CA ASP A 241 12.45 12.08 11.02
C ASP A 241 12.56 11.21 12.28
N PHE A 242 13.80 10.82 12.60
CA PHE A 242 14.09 9.99 13.77
C PHE A 242 13.87 10.74 15.08
N ASN A 243 13.33 10.03 16.07
CA ASN A 243 13.14 10.48 17.46
C ASN A 243 12.20 11.68 17.64
N GLU A 244 11.52 12.11 16.58
CA GLU A 244 10.57 13.21 16.59
C GLU A 244 9.14 12.68 16.38
N PRO A 245 8.11 13.29 17.01
CA PRO A 245 6.71 12.94 16.74
C PRO A 245 6.29 13.28 15.30
N ILE A 246 5.89 12.25 14.56
CA ILE A 246 5.34 12.32 13.20
C ILE A 246 3.82 12.17 13.31
N PHE A 247 3.07 13.19 12.86
CA PHE A 247 1.62 13.16 12.89
C PHE A 247 1.06 12.09 11.94
N ILE A 248 0.18 11.22 12.45
CA ILE A 248 -0.42 10.12 11.67
C ILE A 248 -1.93 10.17 11.61
N GLY A 249 -2.59 10.95 12.47
CA GLY A 249 -4.03 11.03 12.44
C GLY A 249 -4.66 11.63 13.69
N GLN A 250 -5.97 11.62 13.71
CA GLN A 250 -6.79 12.18 14.78
C GLN A 250 -7.87 11.19 15.19
N THR A 251 -8.09 11.10 16.49
CA THR A 251 -9.18 10.34 17.11
C THR A 251 -10.16 11.32 17.76
N GLN A 252 -11.24 10.80 18.35
CA GLN A 252 -12.17 11.66 19.11
C GLN A 252 -11.53 12.28 20.36
N THR A 253 -10.43 11.71 20.86
CA THR A 253 -9.78 12.15 22.10
C THR A 253 -8.59 13.06 21.87
N GLY A 254 -7.99 13.10 20.68
CA GLY A 254 -6.81 13.91 20.41
C GLY A 254 -6.07 13.53 19.13
N TYR A 255 -4.87 14.08 18.99
CA TYR A 255 -3.96 13.77 17.88
C TYR A 255 -3.06 12.58 18.20
N GLU A 256 -2.79 11.80 17.16
CA GLU A 256 -1.99 10.58 17.22
C GLU A 256 -0.70 10.79 16.43
N TYR A 257 0.40 10.29 17.00
CA TYR A 257 1.73 10.44 16.44
C TYR A 257 2.52 9.12 16.50
N LEU A 258 3.47 8.99 15.60
CA LEU A 258 4.53 7.98 15.63
C LEU A 258 5.87 8.61 15.97
N VAL A 259 6.72 7.85 16.65
CA VAL A 259 8.15 8.17 16.76
C VAL A 259 8.94 7.01 16.18
N ALA A 260 9.78 7.30 15.17
CA ALA A 260 10.68 6.32 14.58
C ALA A 260 12.03 6.34 15.32
N VAL A 261 12.39 5.21 15.93
CA VAL A 261 13.63 5.06 16.69
C VAL A 261 14.50 4.00 15.99
N PRO A 262 15.81 4.21 15.80
CA PRO A 262 16.69 3.18 15.25
C PRO A 262 16.54 1.87 16.02
N PHE A 263 16.46 0.74 15.33
CA PHE A 263 16.14 -0.56 15.91
C PHE A 263 16.95 -0.88 17.17
N GLU A 264 18.26 -0.62 17.13
CA GLU A 264 19.19 -0.92 18.22
C GLU A 264 18.85 -0.21 19.53
N GLU A 265 18.42 1.06 19.43
CA GLU A 265 17.96 1.83 20.58
C GLU A 265 16.49 1.50 20.91
N GLY A 266 15.65 1.31 19.88
CA GLY A 266 14.22 0.98 20.01
C GLY A 266 13.96 -0.24 20.90
N LEU A 267 14.78 -1.29 20.78
CA LEU A 267 14.70 -2.50 21.62
C LEU A 267 14.79 -2.23 23.13
N ARG A 268 15.37 -1.09 23.54
CA ARG A 268 15.48 -0.69 24.95
C ARG A 268 14.18 -0.10 25.49
N HIS A 269 13.30 0.35 24.59
CA HIS A 269 12.06 1.06 24.92
C HIS A 269 10.81 0.18 24.83
N VAL A 270 10.90 -1.00 24.20
CA VAL A 270 9.80 -1.98 24.16
C VAL A 270 9.33 -2.32 25.57
N GLY A 271 8.04 -2.10 25.84
CA GLY A 271 7.42 -2.31 27.15
C GLY A 271 7.92 -1.37 28.27
N GLN A 272 8.57 -0.25 27.94
CA GLN A 272 9.03 0.75 28.89
C GLN A 272 8.30 2.08 28.69
N SER A 273 7.93 2.77 29.77
CA SER A 273 7.40 4.14 29.69
C SER A 273 8.56 5.13 29.54
N THR A 274 8.90 5.47 28.31
CA THR A 274 10.00 6.40 27.99
C THR A 274 9.44 7.71 27.44
N PRO A 275 9.58 8.85 28.15
CA PRO A 275 9.27 10.16 27.58
C PRO A 275 10.07 10.44 26.31
N VAL A 276 9.44 11.01 25.28
CA VAL A 276 10.11 11.35 24.00
C VAL A 276 11.30 12.26 24.24
N ASP A 277 11.18 13.25 25.12
CA ASP A 277 12.26 14.19 25.49
C ASP A 277 13.51 13.52 26.09
N ASN A 278 13.43 12.24 26.48
CA ASN A 278 14.57 11.47 26.98
C ASN A 278 15.33 10.73 25.87
N LEU A 279 14.82 10.73 24.63
CA LEU A 279 15.53 10.17 23.49
C LEU A 279 16.77 11.02 23.18
N LYS A 280 17.87 10.34 22.88
CA LYS A 280 19.13 11.00 22.53
C LYS A 280 19.12 11.43 21.07
N PRO A 281 19.87 12.47 20.69
CA PRO A 281 20.17 12.73 19.29
C PRO A 281 20.80 11.51 18.63
N LEU A 282 20.54 11.34 17.33
CA LEU A 282 20.99 10.18 16.56
C LEU A 282 22.52 9.99 16.63
N GLU A 283 23.28 11.08 16.70
CA GLU A 283 24.74 11.06 16.83
C GLU A 283 25.24 10.46 18.16
N GLU A 284 24.42 10.50 19.21
CA GLU A 284 24.75 10.09 20.58
C GLU A 284 24.11 8.75 20.98
N MET A 285 23.28 8.18 20.10
CA MET A 285 22.63 6.89 20.31
C MET A 285 23.61 5.72 20.29
N ASN A 286 23.21 4.62 20.94
CA ASN A 286 23.98 3.39 20.92
C ASN A 286 23.51 2.48 19.78
N PHE A 287 24.37 2.33 18.77
CA PHE A 287 24.16 1.42 17.65
C PHE A 287 24.98 0.13 17.79
N GLU A 288 25.62 -0.08 18.93
CA GLU A 288 26.29 -1.35 19.19
C GLU A 288 25.25 -2.45 19.40
N PHE A 289 25.47 -3.57 18.71
CA PHE A 289 24.72 -4.80 18.87
C PHE A 289 24.62 -5.14 20.37
N GLY A 290 23.38 -5.30 20.84
CA GLY A 290 23.09 -5.59 22.23
C GLY A 290 23.48 -7.03 22.62
N ASP A 291 22.73 -7.61 23.54
CA ASP A 291 22.83 -9.04 23.80
C ASP A 291 22.19 -9.81 22.63
N ALA A 292 23.01 -10.32 21.70
CA ALA A 292 22.53 -11.13 20.57
C ALA A 292 21.83 -12.43 20.99
N SER A 293 21.90 -12.80 22.28
CA SER A 293 21.15 -13.91 22.86
C SER A 293 19.89 -13.47 23.62
N SER A 294 19.48 -12.19 23.49
CA SER A 294 18.25 -11.70 24.09
C SER A 294 17.03 -12.28 23.37
N GLU A 295 16.17 -12.93 24.14
CA GLU A 295 14.88 -13.48 23.71
C GLU A 295 13.76 -12.86 24.56
N ARG A 296 13.79 -11.52 24.77
CA ARG A 296 12.82 -10.86 25.67
C ARG A 296 11.41 -10.82 25.07
N PHE A 297 11.35 -10.73 23.76
CA PHE A 297 10.14 -10.69 22.95
C PHE A 297 10.50 -11.11 21.54
N MET A 298 9.48 -11.40 20.73
CA MET A 298 9.67 -11.72 19.31
C MET A 298 10.00 -10.45 18.51
N GLY A 299 10.91 -10.57 17.55
CA GLY A 299 11.54 -9.46 16.84
C GLY A 299 12.72 -8.83 17.61
N ASP A 300 13.19 -9.46 18.69
CA ASP A 300 14.43 -9.07 19.37
C ASP A 300 15.65 -9.54 18.55
N TRP A 301 16.85 -9.25 19.02
CA TRP A 301 18.10 -9.56 18.31
C TRP A 301 18.26 -11.01 17.87
N HIS A 302 17.74 -11.98 18.64
CA HIS A 302 17.86 -13.40 18.30
C HIS A 302 17.13 -13.78 17.01
N ASP A 303 16.09 -13.03 16.63
CA ASP A 303 15.26 -13.30 15.45
C ASP A 303 15.85 -12.70 14.16
N ARG A 304 16.95 -11.95 14.25
CA ARG A 304 17.65 -11.38 13.09
C ARG A 304 18.41 -12.49 12.35
N ASP A 305 17.99 -12.79 11.11
CA ASP A 305 18.69 -13.69 10.18
C ASP A 305 19.43 -12.91 9.08
N GLU A 306 20.02 -13.59 8.08
CA GLU A 306 20.74 -12.97 6.97
C GLU A 306 19.88 -11.97 6.16
N SER A 307 18.58 -12.21 6.04
CA SER A 307 17.64 -11.37 5.30
C SER A 307 17.16 -10.16 6.10
N HIS A 308 17.30 -10.18 7.43
CA HIS A 308 16.82 -9.13 8.33
C HIS A 308 17.95 -8.35 9.02
N GLN A 309 19.21 -8.42 8.54
CA GLN A 309 20.35 -7.67 9.11
C GLN A 309 20.41 -6.18 8.72
N HIS A 310 19.63 -5.75 7.73
CA HIS A 310 19.65 -4.36 7.27
C HIS A 310 19.11 -3.42 8.36
N PRO A 311 19.58 -2.15 8.43
CA PRO A 311 19.08 -1.22 9.44
C PRO A 311 17.58 -0.99 9.27
N SER A 312 16.87 -0.96 10.39
CA SER A 312 15.43 -0.72 10.45
C SER A 312 15.06 0.24 11.57
N VAL A 313 13.85 0.77 11.51
CA VAL A 313 13.30 1.64 12.56
C VAL A 313 12.18 0.96 13.28
N MET A 314 12.18 1.10 14.60
CA MET A 314 11.07 0.71 15.44
C MET A 314 10.11 1.89 15.60
N LEU A 315 8.84 1.66 15.31
CA LEU A 315 7.79 2.65 15.43
C LEU A 315 7.09 2.53 16.78
N PHE A 316 7.01 3.64 17.50
CA PHE A 316 6.30 3.77 18.78
C PHE A 316 5.15 4.75 18.67
N ARG A 317 4.06 4.50 19.39
CA ARG A 317 2.95 5.45 19.51
C ARG A 317 3.31 6.52 20.52
N VAL A 318 2.89 7.76 20.26
CA VAL A 318 2.82 8.83 21.26
C VAL A 318 1.56 9.68 21.05
N THR A 319 1.03 10.25 22.13
CA THR A 319 -0.12 11.17 22.09
C THR A 319 0.28 12.54 22.62
N GLN A 320 -0.50 13.58 22.30
CA GLN A 320 -0.24 14.93 22.81
C GLN A 320 -0.35 15.01 24.35
N GLU A 321 -1.31 14.27 24.93
CA GLU A 321 -1.56 14.24 26.36
C GLU A 321 -0.54 13.39 27.12
N ASN A 322 -0.02 12.33 26.48
CA ASN A 322 0.99 11.44 27.02
C ASN A 322 2.15 11.24 26.02
N PRO A 323 3.17 12.11 26.03
CA PRO A 323 4.32 12.04 25.13
C PRO A 323 5.35 11.01 25.61
N THR A 324 4.91 9.77 25.84
CA THR A 324 5.77 8.63 26.16
C THR A 324 5.65 7.58 25.08
N LEU A 325 6.77 6.96 24.72
CA LEU A 325 6.80 5.83 23.79
C LEU A 325 5.94 4.69 24.34
N GLU A 326 4.96 4.28 23.57
CA GLU A 326 4.10 3.13 23.85
C GLU A 326 4.31 2.08 22.75
N SER A 327 4.63 0.85 23.16
CA SER A 327 4.39 -0.33 22.32
C SER A 327 2.89 -0.38 22.10
N PHE A 328 2.45 -0.20 20.85
CA PHE A 328 1.05 0.04 20.51
C PHE A 328 0.07 -0.98 21.14
N PHE A 329 -1.16 -0.52 21.44
CA PHE A 329 -2.39 -1.30 21.72
C PHE A 329 -2.76 -1.68 23.18
N GLU A 330 -2.06 -1.21 24.23
CA GLU A 330 -2.73 -1.15 25.54
C GLU A 330 -3.88 -0.10 25.50
N GLY A 331 -5.14 -0.54 25.33
CA GLY A 331 -6.33 0.32 25.42
C GLY A 331 -6.88 0.88 24.10
N PHE A 332 -6.43 0.41 22.93
CA PHE A 332 -6.97 0.81 21.62
C PHE A 332 -8.34 0.17 21.28
N GLU A 333 -8.89 -0.65 22.20
CA GLU A 333 -10.12 -1.42 22.00
C GLU A 333 -11.38 -0.55 21.78
N ASP A 334 -11.33 0.75 22.10
CA ASP A 334 -12.52 1.61 22.18
C ASP A 334 -12.62 2.72 21.11
N GLN A 335 -11.69 2.82 20.14
CA GLN A 335 -11.70 3.92 19.15
C GLN A 335 -12.04 3.46 17.74
N ASN A 336 -13.33 3.24 17.47
CA ASN A 336 -13.88 2.86 16.16
C ASN A 336 -13.83 3.96 15.07
N ALA A 337 -13.01 5.01 15.22
CA ALA A 337 -12.88 6.07 14.20
C ALA A 337 -11.59 6.88 14.39
N MET A 338 -10.47 6.38 13.85
CA MET A 338 -9.29 7.21 13.63
C MET A 338 -9.31 7.74 12.19
N MET A 339 -9.10 9.04 12.05
CA MET A 339 -8.85 9.67 10.76
C MET A 339 -7.35 9.69 10.51
N PHE A 340 -6.88 8.79 9.65
CA PHE A 340 -5.47 8.75 9.27
C PHE A 340 -5.12 9.93 8.36
N MET A 341 -3.94 10.49 8.58
CA MET A 341 -3.37 11.51 7.71
C MET A 341 -3.01 10.91 6.36
N ARG A 342 -3.28 11.66 5.30
CA ARG A 342 -2.86 11.39 3.92
C ARG A 342 -2.20 12.66 3.41
N THR A 343 -1.12 12.52 2.65
CA THR A 343 -0.44 13.68 2.07
C THR A 343 -1.31 14.32 0.99
N ASP A 344 -1.09 15.60 0.70
CA ASP A 344 -1.84 16.30 -0.36
C ASP A 344 -1.60 15.65 -1.74
N GLU A 345 -0.38 15.20 -2.00
CA GLU A 345 0.00 14.50 -3.24
C GLU A 345 -0.76 13.18 -3.39
N GLU A 346 -0.81 12.36 -2.32
CA GLU A 346 -1.57 11.12 -2.33
C GLU A 346 -3.06 11.38 -2.52
N THR A 347 -3.62 12.34 -1.79
CA THR A 347 -5.04 12.68 -1.87
C THR A 347 -5.42 13.14 -3.27
N ALA A 348 -4.53 13.89 -3.94
CA ALA A 348 -4.70 14.31 -5.32
C ALA A 348 -4.66 13.14 -6.30
N ASP A 349 -3.72 12.20 -6.16
CA ASP A 349 -3.66 11.00 -7.01
C ASP A 349 -4.88 10.09 -6.80
N MET A 350 -5.27 9.82 -5.55
CA MET A 350 -6.48 9.05 -5.22
C MET A 350 -7.73 9.67 -5.87
N SER A 351 -7.89 10.99 -5.77
CA SER A 351 -9.01 11.70 -6.39
C SER A 351 -8.96 11.61 -7.91
N ARG A 352 -7.79 11.83 -8.52
CA ARG A 352 -7.62 11.70 -9.97
C ARG A 352 -7.95 10.29 -10.45
N LYS A 353 -7.48 9.27 -9.74
CA LYS A 353 -7.72 7.85 -10.00
C LYS A 353 -9.19 7.51 -9.93
N ALA A 354 -9.86 7.90 -8.84
CA ALA A 354 -11.28 7.68 -8.64
C ALA A 354 -12.13 8.33 -9.74
N ARG A 355 -11.77 9.57 -10.13
CA ARG A 355 -12.44 10.28 -11.23
C ARG A 355 -12.19 9.61 -12.57
N LEU A 356 -10.96 9.23 -12.92
CA LEU A 356 -10.66 8.57 -14.20
C LEU A 356 -11.42 7.25 -14.33
N ARG A 357 -11.42 6.45 -13.26
CA ARG A 357 -12.04 5.11 -13.21
C ARG A 357 -13.55 5.14 -12.87
N TRP A 358 -14.17 6.31 -12.85
CA TRP A 358 -15.59 6.51 -12.55
C TRP A 358 -16.54 5.75 -13.49
N GLU A 359 -16.14 5.55 -14.75
CA GLU A 359 -16.94 4.78 -15.71
C GLU A 359 -17.12 3.31 -15.31
N TYR A 360 -16.11 2.71 -14.65
CA TYR A 360 -16.23 1.35 -14.13
C TYR A 360 -17.22 1.30 -12.96
N PHE A 361 -17.15 2.26 -12.05
CA PHE A 361 -18.07 2.35 -10.92
C PHE A 361 -19.52 2.50 -11.40
N THR A 362 -19.77 3.44 -12.30
CA THR A 362 -21.12 3.70 -12.82
C THR A 362 -21.65 2.54 -13.66
N HIS A 363 -20.80 1.86 -14.42
CA HIS A 363 -21.17 0.61 -15.09
C HIS A 363 -21.64 -0.44 -14.07
N MET A 364 -20.91 -0.63 -12.96
CA MET A 364 -21.33 -1.56 -11.92
C MET A 364 -22.62 -1.11 -11.21
N LEU A 365 -22.75 0.20 -10.93
CA LEU A 365 -23.93 0.78 -10.30
C LEU A 365 -25.20 0.59 -11.16
N ASP A 366 -25.10 0.78 -12.48
CA ASP A 366 -26.24 0.61 -13.39
C ASP A 366 -26.71 -0.85 -13.49
N ASN A 367 -25.78 -1.79 -13.43
CA ASN A 367 -26.06 -3.22 -13.58
C ASN A 367 -26.51 -3.86 -12.26
N TYR A 368 -25.87 -3.51 -11.14
CA TYR A 368 -25.98 -4.20 -9.85
C TYR A 368 -26.43 -3.30 -8.70
N GLY A 369 -26.45 -1.98 -8.88
CA GLY A 369 -26.89 -1.03 -7.86
C GLY A 369 -28.35 -1.20 -7.45
N PRO A 370 -28.71 -0.71 -6.25
CA PRO A 370 -30.08 -0.75 -5.75
C PRO A 370 -31.00 0.01 -6.71
N LYS A 371 -31.95 -0.71 -7.32
CA LYS A 371 -32.91 -0.11 -8.25
C LYS A 371 -34.04 0.56 -7.47
N PRO A 372 -34.43 1.80 -7.82
CA PRO A 372 -35.54 2.45 -7.15
C PRO A 372 -36.81 1.60 -7.29
N VAL A 373 -37.42 1.24 -6.16
CA VAL A 373 -38.70 0.53 -6.14
C VAL A 373 -39.73 1.45 -6.78
N ALA A 374 -40.21 1.10 -7.97
CA ALA A 374 -41.26 1.86 -8.62
C ALA A 374 -42.50 1.89 -7.70
N PRO A 375 -43.01 3.07 -7.29
CA PRO A 375 -44.17 3.12 -6.43
C PRO A 375 -45.35 2.52 -7.18
N LYS A 376 -45.84 1.36 -6.73
CA LYS A 376 -47.07 0.77 -7.28
C LYS A 376 -48.21 1.76 -7.04
N LYS A 377 -48.63 2.46 -8.11
CA LYS A 377 -49.87 3.26 -8.14
C LYS A 377 -51.08 2.33 -8.02
N GLY A 378 -51.33 1.83 -6.81
CA GLY A 378 -52.50 1.04 -6.47
C GLY A 378 -53.23 1.69 -5.31
N LEU A 379 -54.48 2.14 -5.56
CA LEU A 379 -55.37 2.80 -4.60
C LEU A 379 -55.71 1.97 -3.33
N PHE A 380 -55.11 0.80 -3.15
CA PHE A 380 -55.37 -0.16 -2.06
C PHE A 380 -54.17 -0.45 -1.14
N ALA A 381 -52.98 0.13 -1.39
CA ALA A 381 -51.79 -0.13 -0.55
C ALA A 381 -51.87 0.53 0.85
N LYS A 382 -52.79 1.48 1.08
CA LYS A 382 -52.96 2.15 2.38
C LYS A 382 -53.54 1.26 3.50
N LEU A 383 -53.99 0.04 3.21
CA LEU A 383 -54.66 -0.82 4.21
C LEU A 383 -53.80 -1.96 4.77
N LEU A 384 -52.58 -2.14 4.30
CA LEU A 384 -51.66 -3.16 4.80
C LEU A 384 -50.31 -2.52 5.07
N GLY A 385 -50.09 -2.13 6.33
CA GLY A 385 -48.80 -1.71 6.84
C GLY A 385 -47.82 -2.88 6.90
N LYS A 386 -47.41 -3.39 5.75
CA LYS A 386 -46.14 -4.09 5.64
C LYS A 386 -45.08 -3.04 5.35
N LYS A 387 -44.09 -2.93 6.24
CA LYS A 387 -42.77 -2.44 5.83
C LYS A 387 -42.40 -3.26 4.59
N GLU A 388 -42.14 -2.58 3.47
CA GLU A 388 -41.50 -3.25 2.34
C GLU A 388 -40.19 -3.79 2.89
N ASP A 389 -40.01 -5.11 2.80
CA ASP A 389 -38.73 -5.74 3.09
C ASP A 389 -37.74 -5.12 2.09
N GLU A 390 -36.91 -4.20 2.57
CA GLU A 390 -35.68 -3.82 1.86
C GLU A 390 -34.94 -5.14 1.64
N THR A 391 -34.95 -5.64 0.41
CA THR A 391 -34.08 -6.74 0.06
C THR A 391 -32.67 -6.20 0.24
N ASP A 392 -31.97 -6.63 1.29
CA ASP A 392 -30.55 -6.36 1.46
C ASP A 392 -29.86 -6.78 0.17
N SER A 393 -29.45 -5.78 -0.60
CA SER A 393 -28.65 -5.98 -1.78
C SER A 393 -27.29 -6.45 -1.30
N GLU A 394 -26.80 -7.57 -1.84
CA GLU A 394 -25.43 -8.02 -1.59
C GLU A 394 -24.39 -7.01 -2.09
N TRP A 395 -24.82 -6.07 -2.95
CA TRP A 395 -24.02 -4.97 -3.43
C TRP A 395 -24.28 -3.69 -2.64
N ARG A 396 -23.21 -3.03 -2.21
CA ARG A 396 -23.23 -1.68 -1.65
C ARG A 396 -22.26 -0.78 -2.40
N PHE A 397 -22.70 0.42 -2.72
CA PHE A 397 -21.93 1.40 -3.47
C PHE A 397 -21.74 2.65 -2.61
N LEU A 398 -20.51 3.09 -2.41
CA LEU A 398 -20.18 4.31 -1.68
C LEU A 398 -19.26 5.19 -2.53
N VAL A 399 -19.51 6.50 -2.50
CA VAL A 399 -18.67 7.51 -3.14
C VAL A 399 -18.18 8.48 -2.08
N LYS A 400 -16.86 8.70 -2.01
CA LYS A 400 -16.26 9.67 -1.10
C LYS A 400 -16.07 10.99 -1.83
N CYS A 401 -16.60 12.08 -1.27
CA CYS A 401 -16.50 13.41 -1.84
C CYS A 401 -15.81 14.40 -0.90
N GLY A 402 -14.92 15.22 -1.44
CA GLY A 402 -14.25 16.29 -0.71
C GLY A 402 -15.06 17.58 -0.76
N ILE A 403 -15.77 17.91 0.31
CA ILE A 403 -16.65 19.08 0.37
C ILE A 403 -15.91 20.25 1.01
N SER A 404 -15.86 21.37 0.30
CA SER A 404 -15.21 22.58 0.80
C SER A 404 -15.93 23.17 2.01
N TYR A 405 -15.16 23.64 2.99
CA TYR A 405 -15.63 24.45 4.11
C TYR A 405 -14.66 25.61 4.37
N GLN A 406 -15.12 26.58 5.15
CA GLN A 406 -14.28 27.59 5.77
C GLN A 406 -14.36 27.41 7.28
N ASP A 407 -13.21 27.35 7.94
CA ASP A 407 -13.17 27.25 9.40
C ASP A 407 -13.47 28.61 10.08
N GLU A 408 -13.40 28.65 11.41
CA GLU A 408 -13.68 29.86 12.19
C GLU A 408 -12.66 30.98 11.97
N ASP A 409 -11.44 30.63 11.54
CA ASP A 409 -10.34 31.56 11.25
C ASP A 409 -10.38 32.05 9.77
N GLY A 410 -11.25 31.45 8.95
CA GLY A 410 -11.47 31.80 7.55
C GLY A 410 -10.59 31.03 6.58
N ASP A 411 -9.90 29.98 7.04
CA ASP A 411 -9.09 29.12 6.21
C ASP A 411 -9.97 28.13 5.44
N GLU A 412 -9.65 27.93 4.16
CA GLU A 412 -10.37 27.01 3.28
C GLU A 412 -9.85 25.59 3.45
N GLY A 413 -10.76 24.65 3.67
CA GLY A 413 -10.45 23.23 3.81
C GLY A 413 -11.43 22.35 3.04
N HIS A 414 -11.11 21.06 2.93
CA HIS A 414 -12.01 20.05 2.41
C HIS A 414 -12.28 18.99 3.48
N GLU A 415 -13.54 18.68 3.73
CA GLU A 415 -13.93 17.53 4.52
C GLU A 415 -14.36 16.39 3.59
N HIS A 416 -13.70 15.24 3.70
CA HIS A 416 -14.02 14.09 2.85
C HIS A 416 -15.07 13.20 3.50
N MET A 417 -16.24 13.11 2.89
CA MET A 417 -17.39 12.40 3.43
C MET A 417 -17.90 11.33 2.47
N TRP A 418 -18.50 10.27 3.00
CA TRP A 418 -19.04 9.15 2.25
C TRP A 418 -20.53 9.35 1.95
N PHE A 419 -20.90 9.04 0.70
CA PHE A 419 -22.27 9.14 0.20
C PHE A 419 -22.70 7.82 -0.45
N GLU A 420 -23.95 7.42 -0.20
CA GLU A 420 -24.62 6.37 -0.98
C GLU A 420 -25.28 7.00 -2.22
N PRO A 421 -24.88 6.60 -3.44
CA PRO A 421 -25.44 7.19 -4.66
C PRO A 421 -26.89 6.73 -4.87
N ILE A 422 -27.78 7.68 -5.13
CA ILE A 422 -29.22 7.45 -5.36
C ILE A 422 -29.54 7.45 -6.85
N SER A 423 -28.96 8.39 -7.59
CA SER A 423 -29.13 8.51 -9.04
C SER A 423 -27.95 9.25 -9.63
N TRP A 424 -27.62 8.97 -10.89
CA TRP A 424 -26.56 9.70 -11.59
C TRP A 424 -26.95 9.93 -13.06
N LYS A 425 -26.40 11.00 -13.64
CA LYS A 425 -26.57 11.34 -15.06
C LYS A 425 -25.39 12.17 -15.54
N GLY A 426 -24.55 11.56 -16.38
CA GLY A 426 -23.33 12.22 -16.84
C GLY A 426 -22.41 12.50 -15.64
N ASP A 427 -21.98 13.74 -15.48
CA ASP A 427 -21.06 14.13 -14.40
C ASP A 427 -21.76 14.55 -13.10
N GLN A 428 -23.08 14.38 -12.97
CA GLN A 428 -23.84 14.73 -11.76
C GLN A 428 -24.47 13.50 -11.12
N PHE A 429 -24.51 13.46 -9.79
CA PHE A 429 -25.22 12.43 -9.03
C PHE A 429 -25.83 12.99 -7.75
N GLU A 430 -26.89 12.34 -7.27
CA GLU A 430 -27.50 12.61 -5.96
C GLU A 430 -26.97 11.57 -4.98
N GLY A 431 -26.42 12.01 -3.85
CA GLY A 431 -25.85 11.14 -2.83
C GLY A 431 -26.48 11.37 -1.46
N ARG A 432 -26.79 10.28 -0.74
CA ARG A 432 -27.18 10.33 0.67
C ARG A 432 -25.95 10.27 1.55
N LEU A 433 -25.71 11.29 2.38
CA LEU A 433 -24.58 11.34 3.31
C LEU A 433 -24.74 10.28 4.40
N ILE A 434 -23.68 9.50 4.68
CA ILE A 434 -23.74 8.38 5.65
C ILE A 434 -22.87 8.55 6.91
N ASN A 435 -22.07 9.62 7.01
CA ASN A 435 -21.30 9.94 8.20
C ASN A 435 -21.62 11.35 8.71
N HIS A 436 -21.44 11.56 10.01
CA HIS A 436 -21.57 12.87 10.63
C HIS A 436 -20.43 13.80 10.18
N PRO A 437 -20.72 15.01 9.65
CA PRO A 437 -19.70 16.00 9.34
C PRO A 437 -19.05 16.57 10.61
N PHE A 438 -17.76 16.83 10.55
CA PHE A 438 -16.99 17.54 11.60
C PHE A 438 -16.95 19.05 11.35
N TYR A 439 -16.78 19.47 10.10
CA TYR A 439 -16.52 20.87 9.73
C TYR A 439 -17.61 21.46 8.81
N VAL A 440 -18.20 20.65 7.93
CA VAL A 440 -19.24 21.09 6.98
C VAL A 440 -20.60 21.20 7.70
N GLN A 441 -20.83 22.32 8.39
CA GLN A 441 -22.05 22.56 9.18
C GLN A 441 -23.35 22.65 8.35
N THR A 442 -23.23 22.80 7.02
CA THR A 442 -24.37 22.88 6.10
C THR A 442 -24.92 21.51 5.71
N MET A 443 -24.24 20.42 6.06
CA MET A 443 -24.66 19.06 5.74
C MET A 443 -25.01 18.28 7.01
N GLN A 444 -25.90 17.29 6.86
CA GLN A 444 -26.39 16.44 7.94
C GLN A 444 -26.46 14.98 7.47
N GLU A 445 -26.02 14.07 8.33
CA GLU A 445 -26.10 12.64 8.09
C GLU A 445 -27.54 12.21 7.74
N GLY A 446 -27.67 11.37 6.71
CA GLY A 446 -28.94 10.85 6.22
C GLY A 446 -29.66 11.73 5.20
N GLU A 447 -29.25 13.00 5.02
CA GLU A 447 -29.78 13.88 3.99
C GLU A 447 -29.16 13.60 2.61
N THR A 448 -29.84 14.07 1.55
CA THR A 448 -29.43 13.89 0.15
C THR A 448 -28.94 15.20 -0.43
N TYR A 449 -27.80 15.15 -1.12
CA TYR A 449 -27.16 16.31 -1.73
C TYR A 449 -26.81 16.07 -3.20
N PRO A 450 -26.92 17.11 -4.04
CA PRO A 450 -26.40 17.08 -5.40
C PRO A 450 -24.87 17.17 -5.37
N LEU A 451 -24.22 16.28 -6.11
CA LEU A 451 -22.77 16.15 -6.21
C LEU A 451 -22.36 16.00 -7.67
N THR A 452 -21.08 16.21 -7.94
CA THR A 452 -20.49 16.14 -9.27
C THR A 452 -19.28 15.21 -9.28
N ARG A 453 -18.86 14.79 -10.47
CA ARG A 453 -17.62 14.02 -10.65
C ARG A 453 -16.39 14.76 -10.11
N GLU A 454 -16.40 16.09 -10.12
CA GLU A 454 -15.31 16.90 -9.57
C GLU A 454 -15.24 16.81 -8.04
N ASP A 455 -16.34 16.50 -7.36
CA ASP A 455 -16.33 16.33 -5.91
C ASP A 455 -15.72 14.99 -5.48
N ILE A 456 -15.63 14.02 -6.39
CA ILE A 456 -15.17 12.65 -6.10
C ILE A 456 -13.69 12.64 -5.73
N THR A 457 -13.41 12.02 -4.58
CA THR A 457 -12.07 11.81 -4.04
C THR A 457 -11.73 10.34 -3.89
N ASP A 458 -12.73 9.47 -3.77
CA ASP A 458 -12.59 8.01 -3.78
C ASP A 458 -13.96 7.36 -4.01
N TRP A 459 -14.01 6.04 -4.21
CA TRP A 459 -15.24 5.26 -4.14
C TRP A 459 -14.96 3.80 -3.80
N THR A 460 -15.94 3.12 -3.20
CA THR A 460 -15.84 1.71 -2.85
C THR A 460 -17.12 0.98 -3.21
N ILE A 461 -16.97 -0.20 -3.81
CA ILE A 461 -18.05 -1.15 -4.04
C ILE A 461 -17.82 -2.33 -3.10
N TYR A 462 -18.81 -2.66 -2.29
CA TYR A 462 -18.81 -3.90 -1.51
C TYR A 462 -19.70 -4.91 -2.21
N TYR A 463 -19.21 -6.15 -2.28
CA TYR A 463 -19.97 -7.29 -2.74
C TYR A 463 -19.52 -8.53 -1.98
N GLN A 464 -20.47 -9.20 -1.32
CA GLN A 464 -20.19 -10.29 -0.37
C GLN A 464 -19.18 -9.81 0.70
N ASP A 465 -18.10 -10.55 0.93
CA ASP A 465 -17.03 -10.20 1.87
C ASP A 465 -15.91 -9.35 1.22
N GLY A 466 -16.07 -8.97 -0.05
CA GLY A 466 -15.09 -8.21 -0.82
C GLY A 466 -15.36 -6.71 -0.82
N SER A 467 -14.28 -5.93 -0.99
CA SER A 467 -14.35 -4.50 -1.31
C SER A 467 -13.50 -4.20 -2.55
N TYR A 468 -14.02 -3.35 -3.42
CA TYR A 468 -13.44 -2.99 -4.70
C TYR A 468 -13.35 -1.48 -4.81
N THR A 469 -12.14 -0.99 -5.08
CA THR A 469 -11.78 0.42 -5.10
C THR A 469 -11.37 0.81 -6.53
N PRO A 470 -11.00 2.08 -6.80
CA PRO A 470 -10.45 2.45 -8.09
C PRO A 470 -9.25 1.58 -8.48
N ASP A 471 -8.44 1.11 -7.54
CA ASP A 471 -7.28 0.25 -7.79
C ASP A 471 -7.61 -1.20 -8.13
N THR A 472 -8.76 -1.72 -7.68
CA THR A 472 -9.08 -3.15 -7.73
C THR A 472 -10.35 -3.50 -8.51
N ILE A 473 -11.06 -2.52 -9.06
CA ILE A 473 -12.30 -2.71 -9.82
C ILE A 473 -12.17 -3.67 -11.02
N TYR A 474 -10.98 -3.79 -11.61
CA TYR A 474 -10.72 -4.73 -12.69
C TYR A 474 -10.99 -6.19 -12.32
N LYS A 475 -10.90 -6.55 -11.03
CA LYS A 475 -11.21 -7.90 -10.53
C LYS A 475 -12.67 -8.27 -10.76
N LEU A 476 -13.56 -7.27 -10.82
CA LEU A 476 -14.96 -7.47 -11.19
C LEU A 476 -15.17 -7.59 -12.72
N LEU A 477 -14.18 -7.22 -13.53
CA LEU A 477 -14.27 -7.21 -15.00
C LEU A 477 -13.57 -8.42 -15.64
N SER A 478 -12.54 -8.98 -15.01
CA SER A 478 -11.64 -9.99 -15.59
C SER A 478 -12.19 -11.43 -15.61
N GLY A 479 -13.48 -11.64 -15.35
CA GLY A 479 -14.20 -12.78 -15.97
C GLY A 479 -14.03 -14.16 -15.35
N ALA A 480 -14.03 -14.28 -14.02
CA ALA A 480 -14.40 -15.54 -13.33
C ALA A 480 -15.38 -15.36 -12.16
N GLN A 481 -15.56 -14.14 -11.63
CA GLN A 481 -16.39 -13.88 -10.43
C GLN A 481 -17.68 -13.07 -10.69
N VAL A 482 -17.94 -12.59 -11.91
CA VAL A 482 -19.06 -11.65 -12.20
C VAL A 482 -20.02 -12.13 -13.30
N HIS A 483 -20.09 -13.44 -13.55
CA HIS A 483 -21.12 -14.04 -14.41
C HIS A 483 -21.89 -15.16 -13.73
#